data_AF-A0A382XAN2-F1
#
_entry.id   AF-A0A382XAN2-F1
#
_cell.length_a   1.000
_cell.length_b   1.000
_cell.length_c   1.000
_cell.angle_alpha   90.00
_cell.angle_beta   90.00
_cell.angle_gamma   90.00
#
_symmetry.space_group_name_H-M   'P 1'
#
loop_
_entity.id
_entity.type
_entity.pdbx_description
1 polymer ?
#
loop_
_entity_poly.entity_id
_entity_poly.type
_entity_poly.pdbx_seq_one_letter_code
_entity_poly.pdbx_strand_id
1 'polypeptide(L)'
;WHNATTASTPVEEGMSILMKFNVTNTGNGNDDIALSLTGAPEWITLEDELASVAPGGTVTLKINVAAPLSGSVGDYVFQVVATSQDGTSISTTGDFTATVTEKGTSGGPTTEELDEEEGGLPGFGALSAIVAIGTVLLIRRRL
;
A
#
# COMPACT_ATOMS: atom_id res chain seq x y z
N TRP A 1 2.06 -28.99 -6.33
CA TRP A 1 1.27 -27.78 -6.08
C TRP A 1 1.23 -26.95 -7.36
N HIS A 2 0.07 -26.73 -7.98
CA HIS A 2 -0.07 -25.80 -9.10
C HIS A 2 -0.89 -24.62 -8.60
N ASN A 3 -0.21 -23.57 -8.15
CA ASN A 3 -0.85 -22.28 -7.87
C ASN A 3 0.08 -21.18 -8.38
N ALA A 4 0.17 -21.07 -9.70
CA ALA A 4 0.85 -19.97 -10.37
C ALA A 4 -0.18 -18.87 -10.64
N THR A 5 -0.54 -18.13 -9.60
CA THR A 5 -1.11 -16.80 -9.78
C THR A 5 -0.06 -15.85 -9.24
N THR A 6 0.78 -15.32 -10.13
CA THR A 6 1.58 -14.12 -9.83
C THR A 6 0.59 -13.02 -9.47
N ALA A 7 0.38 -12.80 -8.17
CA ALA A 7 -0.51 -11.76 -7.68
C ALA A 7 0.31 -10.47 -7.65
N SER A 8 0.21 -9.69 -8.74
CA SER A 8 0.68 -8.31 -8.76
C SER A 8 -0.46 -7.41 -8.33
N THR A 9 -0.24 -6.60 -7.29
CA THR A 9 -1.23 -5.64 -6.80
C THR A 9 -0.63 -4.24 -6.75
N PRO A 10 -1.20 -3.27 -7.49
CA PRO A 10 -0.78 -1.89 -7.39
C PRO A 10 -1.29 -1.28 -6.08
N VAL A 11 -0.46 -0.45 -5.46
CA VAL A 11 -0.79 0.34 -4.26
C VAL A 11 -0.18 1.73 -4.40
N GLU A 12 -0.97 2.78 -4.19
CA GLU A 12 -0.44 4.14 -4.22
C GLU A 12 0.32 4.45 -2.93
N GLU A 13 1.36 5.28 -3.02
CA GLU A 13 2.06 5.79 -1.84
C GLU A 13 1.09 6.39 -0.80
N GLY A 14 1.24 5.96 0.45
CA GLY A 14 0.36 6.35 1.55
C GLY A 14 -0.96 5.60 1.64
N MET A 15 -1.23 4.65 0.75
CA MET A 15 -2.41 3.80 0.79
C MET A 15 -2.07 2.40 1.32
N SER A 16 -3.12 1.71 1.80
CA SER A 16 -3.01 0.33 2.26
C SER A 16 -4.01 -0.57 1.54
N ILE A 17 -3.59 -1.79 1.19
CA ILE A 17 -4.44 -2.82 0.59
C ILE A 17 -4.32 -4.13 1.38
N LEU A 18 -5.38 -4.93 1.34
CA LEU A 18 -5.41 -6.27 1.94
C LEU A 18 -5.45 -7.33 0.84
N MET A 19 -4.38 -8.10 0.73
CA MET A 19 -4.35 -9.29 -0.12
C MET A 19 -4.83 -10.51 0.65
N LYS A 20 -5.35 -11.50 -0.08
CA LYS A 20 -5.84 -12.75 0.48
C LYS A 20 -5.15 -13.93 -0.20
N PHE A 21 -4.77 -14.93 0.59
CA PHE A 21 -4.22 -16.18 0.10
C PHE A 21 -4.84 -17.37 0.83
N ASN A 22 -4.84 -18.53 0.19
CA ASN A 22 -5.42 -19.73 0.74
C ASN A 22 -4.32 -20.73 1.12
N VAL A 23 -4.48 -21.36 2.28
CA VAL A 23 -3.67 -22.50 2.72
C VAL A 23 -4.59 -23.70 2.87
N THR A 24 -4.21 -24.81 2.23
CA THR A 24 -4.95 -26.07 2.30
C THR A 24 -4.12 -27.12 2.99
N ASN A 25 -4.65 -27.73 4.05
CA ASN A 25 -4.03 -28.88 4.70
C ASN A 25 -4.38 -30.14 3.90
N THR A 26 -3.38 -30.74 3.27
CA THR A 26 -3.53 -31.99 2.48
C THR A 26 -3.18 -33.25 3.27
N GLY A 27 -2.80 -33.09 4.54
CA GLY A 27 -2.51 -34.18 5.47
C GLY A 27 -3.78 -34.85 6.03
N ASN A 28 -3.56 -35.83 6.90
CA ASN A 28 -4.61 -36.64 7.51
C ASN A 28 -4.96 -36.23 8.95
N GLY A 29 -4.21 -35.29 9.54
CA GLY A 29 -4.42 -34.73 10.88
C GLY A 29 -4.65 -33.22 10.83
N ASN A 30 -5.17 -32.66 11.93
CA ASN A 30 -5.19 -31.21 12.11
C ASN A 30 -3.74 -30.68 12.07
N ASP A 31 -3.56 -29.55 11.40
CA ASP A 31 -2.26 -28.91 11.28
C ASP A 31 -2.35 -27.47 11.78
N ASP A 32 -1.51 -27.16 12.76
CA ASP A 32 -1.30 -25.81 13.26
C ASP A 32 -0.07 -25.25 12.56
N ILE A 33 -0.27 -24.23 11.73
CA ILE A 33 0.79 -23.64 10.92
C ILE A 33 1.20 -22.27 11.47
N ALA A 34 2.50 -22.01 11.43
CA ALA A 34 3.11 -20.71 11.62
C ALA A 34 3.50 -20.10 10.28
N LEU A 35 3.17 -18.84 10.08
CA LEU A 35 3.36 -18.11 8.84
C LEU A 35 4.40 -17.02 9.04
N SER A 36 5.23 -16.82 8.03
CA SER A 36 6.22 -15.75 7.99
C SER A 36 6.35 -15.21 6.58
N LEU A 37 6.84 -13.98 6.45
CA LEU A 37 7.15 -13.37 5.17
C LEU A 37 8.66 -13.45 4.93
N THR A 38 9.04 -13.71 3.69
CA THR A 38 10.45 -13.66 3.24
C THR A 38 10.58 -12.72 2.06
N GLY A 39 11.61 -11.88 2.07
CA GLY A 39 11.84 -10.83 1.06
C GLY A 39 10.87 -9.65 1.14
N ALA A 40 9.92 -9.66 2.07
CA ALA A 40 8.98 -8.56 2.26
C ALA A 40 9.65 -7.37 2.98
N PRO A 41 9.38 -6.13 2.55
CA PRO A 41 9.73 -4.93 3.32
C PRO A 41 8.84 -4.81 4.57
N GLU A 42 9.30 -4.05 5.57
CA GLU A 42 8.66 -3.89 6.89
C GLU A 42 7.20 -3.40 6.85
N TRP A 43 6.81 -2.74 5.76
CA TRP A 43 5.45 -2.22 5.57
C TRP A 43 4.48 -3.24 4.96
N ILE A 44 4.93 -4.47 4.70
CA ILE A 44 4.10 -5.62 4.36
C ILE A 44 4.07 -6.55 5.57
N THR A 45 2.88 -6.83 6.10
CA THR A 45 2.70 -7.66 7.28
C THR A 45 1.63 -8.73 7.07
N LEU A 46 1.69 -9.79 7.86
CA LEU A 46 0.58 -10.76 7.95
C LEU A 46 -0.42 -10.27 8.99
N GLU A 47 -1.71 -10.39 8.69
CA GLU A 47 -2.77 -10.13 9.69
C GLU A 47 -2.86 -11.29 10.70
N ASP A 48 -2.60 -12.50 10.22
CA ASP A 48 -2.63 -13.73 11.00
C ASP A 48 -1.32 -14.50 10.76
N GLU A 49 -0.53 -14.69 11.81
CA GLU A 49 0.75 -15.43 11.76
C GLU A 49 0.59 -16.90 12.16
N LEU A 50 -0.56 -17.27 12.73
CA LEU A 50 -0.87 -18.63 13.16
C LEU A 50 -2.24 -19.03 12.65
N ALA A 51 -2.37 -20.25 12.13
CA ALA A 51 -3.66 -20.77 11.69
C ALA A 51 -3.77 -22.27 11.95
N SER A 52 -4.96 -22.73 12.32
CA SER A 52 -5.27 -24.15 12.46
C SER A 52 -6.16 -24.60 11.32
N VAL A 53 -5.75 -25.66 10.62
CA VAL A 53 -6.44 -26.16 9.43
C VAL A 53 -6.75 -27.64 9.61
N ALA A 54 -8.04 -27.98 9.57
CA ALA A 54 -8.50 -29.37 9.62
C ALA A 54 -8.05 -30.18 8.39
N PRO A 55 -8.00 -31.52 8.45
CA PRO A 55 -7.63 -32.36 7.31
C PRO A 55 -8.51 -32.08 6.07
N GLY A 56 -7.87 -31.84 4.92
CA GLY A 56 -8.56 -31.43 3.68
C GLY A 56 -9.17 -30.03 3.72
N GLY A 57 -9.06 -29.33 4.84
CA GLY A 57 -9.57 -27.98 5.05
C GLY A 57 -8.75 -26.93 4.32
N THR A 58 -9.38 -25.80 4.03
CA THR A 58 -8.71 -24.62 3.47
C THR A 58 -9.05 -23.42 4.34
N VAL A 59 -8.02 -22.66 4.73
CA VAL A 59 -8.16 -21.37 5.42
C VAL A 59 -7.74 -20.24 4.50
N THR A 60 -8.46 -19.12 4.56
CA THR A 60 -8.08 -17.89 3.86
C THR A 60 -7.44 -16.93 4.84
N LEU A 61 -6.20 -16.53 4.55
CA LEU A 61 -5.38 -15.64 5.35
C LEU A 61 -5.16 -14.32 4.60
N LYS A 62 -4.70 -13.30 5.33
CA LYS A 62 -4.57 -11.94 4.80
C LYS A 62 -3.17 -11.39 4.98
N ILE A 63 -2.72 -10.66 3.97
CA ILE A 63 -1.49 -9.88 3.96
C ILE A 63 -1.89 -8.41 3.86
N ASN A 64 -1.43 -7.60 4.81
CA ASN A 64 -1.59 -6.15 4.78
C ASN A 64 -0.38 -5.55 4.09
N VAL A 65 -0.64 -4.69 3.09
CA VAL A 65 0.37 -3.95 2.36
C VAL A 65 0.10 -2.48 2.58
N ALA A 66 0.91 -1.82 3.41
CA ALA A 66 0.75 -0.40 3.76
C ALA A 66 1.86 0.45 3.14
N ALA A 67 1.70 0.84 1.88
CA ALA A 67 2.75 1.56 1.15
C ALA A 67 3.15 2.87 1.88
N PRO A 68 4.47 3.13 2.05
CA PRO A 68 4.94 4.37 2.66
C PRO A 68 4.46 5.62 1.90
N LEU A 69 4.41 6.76 2.59
CA LEU A 69 3.93 8.03 2.04
C LEU A 69 4.78 8.58 0.88
N SER A 70 6.04 8.14 0.76
CA SER A 70 6.96 8.58 -0.28
C SER A 70 8.21 7.69 -0.34
N GLY A 71 8.86 7.64 -1.50
CA GLY A 71 10.20 7.07 -1.66
C GLY A 71 10.21 5.55 -1.73
N SER A 72 9.05 4.95 -1.98
CA SER A 72 8.90 3.49 -2.09
C SER A 72 8.33 3.07 -3.44
N VAL A 73 8.28 3.93 -4.46
CA VAL A 73 7.84 3.57 -5.81
C VAL A 73 8.68 2.42 -6.38
N GLY A 74 8.00 1.41 -6.93
CA GLY A 74 8.65 0.24 -7.55
C GLY A 74 7.97 -1.08 -7.22
N ASP A 75 8.57 -2.17 -7.70
CA ASP A 75 8.07 -3.53 -7.51
C ASP A 75 8.78 -4.22 -6.33
N TYR A 76 8.00 -4.77 -5.41
CA TYR A 76 8.47 -5.51 -4.25
C TYR A 76 7.98 -6.94 -4.32
N VAL A 77 8.93 -7.86 -4.51
CA VAL A 77 8.65 -9.30 -4.60
C VAL A 77 8.90 -9.95 -3.25
N PHE A 78 7.92 -10.72 -2.77
CA PHE A 78 8.02 -11.43 -1.50
C PHE A 78 7.22 -12.74 -1.53
N GLN A 79 7.47 -13.61 -0.56
CA GLN A 79 6.79 -14.91 -0.44
C GLN A 79 6.29 -15.11 0.99
N VAL A 80 5.28 -15.97 1.13
CA VAL A 80 4.80 -16.45 2.43
C VAL A 80 5.36 -17.86 2.66
N VAL A 81 5.95 -18.06 3.83
CA VAL A 81 6.43 -19.36 4.29
C VAL A 81 5.50 -19.85 5.39
N ALA A 82 4.85 -20.99 5.15
CA ALA A 82 4.07 -21.71 6.14
C ALA A 82 4.90 -22.87 6.69
N THR A 83 5.00 -22.95 8.01
CA THR A 83 5.71 -24.01 8.75
C THR A 83 4.71 -24.70 9.66
N SER A 84 4.48 -25.99 9.46
CA SER A 84 3.69 -26.79 10.41
C SER A 84 4.37 -26.83 11.78
N GLN A 85 3.58 -26.95 12.84
CA GLN A 85 4.06 -27.12 14.21
C GLN A 85 4.89 -28.40 14.38
N ASP A 86 4.78 -29.38 13.49
CA ASP A 86 5.68 -30.54 13.43
C ASP A 86 7.15 -30.15 13.12
N GLY A 87 7.38 -28.89 12.73
CA GLY A 87 8.68 -28.31 12.41
C GLY A 87 9.36 -28.91 11.17
N THR A 88 8.71 -29.84 10.49
CA THR A 88 9.26 -30.68 9.43
C THR A 88 8.59 -30.39 8.09
N SER A 89 7.31 -29.99 8.13
CA SER A 89 6.52 -29.65 6.96
C SER A 89 6.57 -28.14 6.72
N ILE A 90 7.46 -27.70 5.82
CA ILE A 90 7.57 -26.31 5.39
C ILE A 90 7.07 -26.19 3.95
N SER A 91 6.20 -25.22 3.69
CA SER A 91 5.70 -24.89 2.37
C SER A 91 5.85 -23.40 2.10
N THR A 92 6.37 -23.07 0.93
CA THR A 92 6.53 -21.67 0.49
C THR A 92 5.59 -21.40 -0.68
N THR A 93 4.92 -20.26 -0.65
CA THR A 93 4.06 -19.83 -1.76
C THR A 93 4.89 -19.44 -2.99
N GLY A 94 4.21 -19.21 -4.12
CA GLY A 94 4.83 -18.47 -5.21
C GLY A 94 5.08 -17.00 -4.85
N ASP A 95 5.66 -16.27 -5.79
CA ASP A 95 5.97 -14.86 -5.65
C ASP A 95 4.71 -13.99 -5.63
N PHE A 96 4.60 -13.15 -4.61
CA PHE A 96 3.71 -12.00 -4.56
C PHE A 96 4.47 -10.77 -5.01
N THR A 97 3.82 -9.87 -5.75
CA THR A 97 4.41 -8.59 -6.18
C THR A 97 3.54 -7.44 -5.72
N ALA A 98 4.05 -6.58 -4.84
CA ALA A 98 3.44 -5.29 -4.54
C ALA A 98 4.08 -4.21 -5.41
N THR A 99 3.30 -3.56 -6.26
CA THR A 99 3.78 -2.47 -7.12
C THR A 99 3.35 -1.14 -6.51
N VAL A 100 4.28 -0.41 -5.92
CA VAL A 100 4.00 0.91 -5.35
C VAL A 100 4.05 1.94 -6.48
N THR A 101 2.95 2.66 -6.68
CA THR A 101 2.87 3.77 -7.63
C THR A 101 2.93 5.11 -6.91
N GLU A 102 3.44 6.14 -7.59
CA GLU A 102 3.43 7.50 -7.06
C GLU A 102 2.03 7.90 -6.61
N LYS A 103 1.97 8.68 -5.53
CA LYS A 103 0.71 9.29 -5.09
C LYS A 103 0.15 10.12 -6.25
N GLY A 104 -1.09 9.81 -6.65
CA GLY A 104 -1.79 10.59 -7.65
C GLY A 104 -1.86 12.06 -7.21
N THR A 105 -1.26 12.96 -8.00
CA THR A 105 -1.54 14.38 -7.88
C THR A 105 -2.93 14.59 -8.49
N SER A 106 -3.98 14.30 -7.71
CA SER A 106 -5.31 14.83 -8.02
C SER A 106 -5.12 16.33 -8.08
N GLY A 107 -5.13 16.87 -9.30
CA GLY A 107 -4.86 18.27 -9.56
C GLY A 107 -5.68 19.12 -8.62
N GLY A 108 -5.00 19.92 -7.79
CA GLY A 108 -5.65 21.09 -7.23
C GLY A 108 -6.30 21.86 -8.39
N PRO A 109 -7.46 22.49 -8.19
CA PRO A 109 -8.17 23.16 -9.28
C PRO A 109 -7.16 24.05 -10.00
N THR A 110 -6.86 23.73 -11.25
CA THR A 110 -6.10 24.60 -12.14
C THR A 110 -6.94 25.87 -12.19
N THR A 111 -6.47 26.94 -11.55
CA THR A 111 -7.04 28.26 -11.79
C THR A 111 -6.71 28.55 -13.25
N GLU A 112 -7.69 28.35 -14.13
CA GLU A 112 -7.68 28.96 -15.44
C GLU A 112 -7.61 30.47 -15.18
N GLU A 113 -6.43 31.05 -15.36
CA GLU A 113 -6.27 32.50 -15.40
C GLU A 113 -7.03 32.95 -16.66
N LEU A 114 -8.27 33.41 -16.46
CA LEU A 114 -9.05 34.03 -17.53
C LEU A 114 -8.36 35.35 -17.86
N ASP A 115 -7.73 35.37 -19.04
CA ASP A 115 -7.16 36.57 -19.66
C ASP A 115 -8.25 37.66 -19.69
N GLU A 116 -8.00 38.76 -18.97
CA GLU A 116 -8.93 39.88 -18.86
C GLU A 116 -8.92 40.70 -20.16
N GLU A 117 -9.77 40.33 -21.13
CA GLU A 117 -10.17 41.24 -22.22
C GLU A 117 -11.68 41.51 -22.12
N GLU A 118 -12.00 42.63 -21.47
CA GLU A 118 -13.12 43.55 -21.74
C GLU A 118 -14.44 42.93 -22.24
N GLY A 119 -15.39 42.68 -21.34
CA GLY A 119 -16.79 42.54 -21.77
C GLY A 119 -17.76 41.79 -20.88
N GLY A 120 -17.99 42.27 -19.66
CA GLY A 120 -19.25 42.19 -18.90
C GLY A 120 -20.12 40.93 -18.93
N LEU A 121 -20.19 40.24 -17.79
CA LEU A 121 -21.43 39.60 -17.32
C LEU A 121 -21.61 39.83 -15.81
N PRO A 122 -22.70 40.48 -15.36
CA PRO A 122 -23.02 40.62 -13.94
C PRO A 122 -23.72 39.35 -13.45
N GLY A 123 -23.17 38.67 -12.44
CA GLY A 123 -23.85 37.49 -11.90
C GLY A 123 -23.08 36.75 -10.81
N PHE A 124 -23.25 37.21 -9.57
CA PHE A 124 -23.11 36.45 -8.32
C PHE A 124 -21.71 36.00 -7.85
N GLY A 125 -21.27 36.68 -6.78
CA GLY A 125 -20.77 35.98 -5.59
C GLY A 125 -19.27 36.08 -5.32
N ALA A 126 -18.85 37.12 -4.62
CA ALA A 126 -17.55 37.20 -3.99
C ALA A 126 -17.34 36.08 -2.95
N LEU A 127 -16.17 35.43 -2.97
CA LEU A 127 -15.46 35.05 -1.75
C LEU A 127 -14.03 35.56 -1.83
N SER A 128 -13.76 36.56 -1.00
CA SER A 128 -12.44 37.10 -0.72
C SER A 128 -11.50 36.02 -0.16
N ALA A 129 -10.23 36.09 -0.55
CA ALA A 129 -9.13 35.77 0.36
C ALA A 129 -8.08 36.88 0.26
N ILE A 130 -8.22 37.89 1.13
CA ILE A 130 -7.15 38.84 1.42
C ILE A 130 -6.10 38.06 2.22
N VAL A 131 -4.94 37.77 1.65
CA VAL A 131 -3.73 37.54 2.45
C VAL A 131 -2.92 38.83 2.42
N ALA A 132 -2.94 39.50 3.57
CA ALA A 132 -2.22 40.75 3.79
C ALA A 132 -0.70 40.54 3.83
N ILE A 133 -0.01 41.57 3.37
CA ILE A 133 1.42 41.80 3.30
C ILE A 133 2.08 41.74 4.69
N GLY A 134 3.27 41.13 4.79
CA GLY A 134 4.05 41.06 6.04
C GLY A 134 5.57 41.03 5.86
N THR A 135 6.14 42.19 5.50
CA THR A 135 7.51 42.68 5.76
C THR A 135 8.73 41.97 5.14
N VAL A 136 9.35 42.65 4.17
CA VAL A 136 10.81 42.65 3.97
C VAL A 136 11.47 43.41 5.13
N LEU A 137 12.49 42.84 5.75
CA LEU A 137 13.50 43.56 6.53
C LEU A 137 14.89 43.09 6.13
N LEU A 138 15.61 44.01 5.49
CA LEU A 138 16.96 43.92 4.95
C LEU A 138 18.00 44.35 6.02
N ILE A 139 19.08 43.56 6.14
CA ILE A 139 20.47 43.93 6.56
C ILE A 139 20.61 44.23 8.09
N ARG A 140 21.65 43.80 8.83
CA ARG A 140 23.09 43.80 8.51
C ARG A 140 23.88 42.68 9.20
N ARG A 141 24.76 42.04 8.43
CA ARG A 141 25.96 41.36 8.92
C ARG A 141 26.82 42.37 9.69
N ARG A 142 27.19 42.07 10.94
CA ARG A 142 28.27 42.78 11.65
C ARG A 142 29.46 41.83 11.82
N LEU A 143 30.59 42.37 11.36
CA LEU A 143 32.02 42.05 11.55
C LEU A 143 32.36 40.79 12.35
#